data_AF-A0A1V6I170-F1
#
_entry.id   AF-A0A1V6I170-F1
#
_cell.length_a   1.000
_cell.length_b   1.000
_cell.length_c   1.000
_cell.angle_alpha   90.00
_cell.angle_beta   90.00
_cell.angle_gamma   90.00
#
_symmetry.space_group_name_H-M   'P 1'
#
loop_
_entity.id
_entity.type
_entity.pdbx_description
1 polymer ?
#
loop_
_entity_poly.entity_id
_entity_poly.type
_entity_poly.pdbx_seq_one_letter_code
_entity_poly.pdbx_strand_id
1 'polypeptide(L)'
;MKKIFTIILSVVIGLNLSVKVWGQVNISEGNTITQDFNIMGTSETATLPAGWKVDNDTSPRIVGTYSNASTSTTKNAGNNMPTNASHGIYNYGAGPASSATDRAIGGYLLIVVQNL
;
A
#
# COMPACT_ATOMS: atom_id res chain seq x y z
N MET A 1 15.11 45.69 -0.39
CA MET A 1 14.89 44.84 0.80
C MET A 1 13.78 43.81 0.59
N LYS A 2 12.53 44.20 0.24
CA LYS A 2 11.42 43.23 0.02
C LYS A 2 11.74 42.13 -1.01
N LYS A 3 12.34 42.47 -2.15
CA LYS A 3 12.68 41.49 -3.22
C LYS A 3 13.71 40.45 -2.78
N ILE A 4 14.74 40.87 -2.03
CA ILE A 4 15.78 39.99 -1.49
C ILE A 4 15.21 39.06 -0.42
N PHE A 5 14.33 39.57 0.44
CA PHE A 5 13.63 38.75 1.44
C PHE A 5 12.74 37.70 0.79
N THR A 6 11.99 38.04 -0.26
CA THR A 6 11.17 37.09 -1.01
C THR A 6 12.01 35.99 -1.66
N ILE A 7 13.17 36.33 -2.23
CA ILE A 7 14.07 35.34 -2.86
C ILE A 7 14.60 34.36 -1.81
N ILE A 8 15.09 34.85 -0.67
CA ILE A 8 15.61 34.01 0.41
C ILE A 8 14.51 33.10 0.96
N LEU A 9 13.31 33.62 1.19
CA LEU A 9 12.17 32.83 1.67
C LEU A 9 11.80 31.71 0.68
N SER A 10 11.83 32.01 -0.62
CA SER A 10 11.54 31.02 -1.67
C SER A 10 12.56 29.88 -1.70
N VAL A 11 13.85 30.21 -1.54
CA VAL A 11 14.95 29.24 -1.51
C VAL A 11 14.89 28.36 -0.26
N VAL A 12 14.59 28.93 0.90
CA VAL A 12 14.44 28.17 2.15
C VAL A 12 13.25 27.21 2.09
N ILE A 13 12.11 27.64 1.53
CA ILE A 13 10.96 26.75 1.33
C ILE A 13 11.28 25.63 0.33
N GLY A 14 11.95 25.94 -0.79
CA GLY A 14 12.33 24.95 -1.80
C GLY A 14 13.33 23.90 -1.30
N LEU A 15 14.28 24.29 -0.45
CA LEU A 15 15.29 23.38 0.12
C LEU A 15 14.73 22.46 1.23
N ASN A 16 13.62 22.83 1.87
CA ASN A 16 12.97 22.02 2.92
C ASN A 16 11.77 21.21 2.40
N LEU A 17 11.42 21.34 1.12
CA LEU A 17 10.33 20.60 0.51
C LEU A 17 10.78 19.16 0.19
N SER A 18 10.77 18.29 1.20
CA SER A 18 10.77 16.83 0.99
C SER A 18 9.39 16.41 0.47
N VAL A 19 9.07 16.75 -0.78
CA VAL A 19 7.92 16.18 -1.46
C VAL A 19 8.15 14.67 -1.59
N LYS A 20 7.49 13.88 -0.75
CA LYS A 20 7.39 12.44 -0.98
C LYS A 20 6.57 12.25 -2.25
N VAL A 21 7.24 12.20 -3.39
CA VAL A 21 6.60 11.84 -4.65
C VAL A 21 6.21 10.37 -4.52
N TRP A 22 4.93 10.11 -4.27
CA TRP A 22 4.37 8.76 -4.28
C TRP A 22 4.27 8.29 -5.73
N GLY A 23 5.39 7.84 -6.27
CA GLY A 23 5.41 7.13 -7.54
C GLY A 23 4.81 5.73 -7.38
N GLN A 24 4.07 5.29 -8.39
CA GLN A 24 3.76 3.87 -8.55
C GLN A 24 5.05 3.06 -8.58
N VAL A 25 5.06 1.88 -7.96
CA VAL A 25 6.17 0.95 -8.11
C VAL A 25 6.22 0.46 -9.57
N ASN A 26 7.33 0.75 -10.26
CA ASN A 26 7.56 0.24 -11.60
C ASN A 26 7.90 -1.25 -11.51
N ILE A 27 7.01 -2.10 -12.04
CA ILE A 27 7.29 -3.52 -12.21
C ILE A 27 7.43 -3.74 -13.71
N SER A 28 8.60 -4.16 -14.13
CA SER A 28 8.94 -4.42 -15.53
C SER A 28 9.52 -5.82 -15.64
N GLU A 29 9.38 -6.41 -16.82
CA GLU A 29 9.90 -7.74 -17.09
C GLU A 29 11.42 -7.81 -16.82
N GLY A 30 11.87 -8.87 -16.18
CA GLY A 30 13.28 -9.07 -15.81
C GLY A 30 13.72 -8.35 -14.53
N ASN A 31 12.89 -7.48 -13.94
CA ASN A 31 13.20 -6.80 -12.69
C ASN A 31 12.55 -7.49 -11.48
N THR A 32 13.35 -7.77 -10.45
CA THR A 32 12.84 -8.24 -9.15
C THR A 32 12.55 -7.06 -8.25
N ILE A 33 11.31 -6.95 -7.77
CA ILE A 33 10.90 -5.99 -6.75
C ILE A 33 10.66 -6.74 -5.44
N THR A 34 11.30 -6.29 -4.36
CA THR A 34 11.13 -6.88 -3.03
C THR A 34 10.32 -5.94 -2.14
N GLN A 35 9.26 -6.45 -1.53
CA GLN A 35 8.46 -5.76 -0.53
C GLN A 35 8.01 -6.78 0.52
N ASP A 36 8.37 -6.56 1.77
CA ASP A 36 8.11 -7.48 2.89
C ASP A 36 6.88 -7.11 3.73
N PHE A 37 6.33 -5.90 3.54
CA PHE A 37 5.12 -5.35 4.18
C PHE A 37 5.15 -5.29 5.72
N ASN A 38 6.24 -5.70 6.37
CA ASN A 38 6.38 -5.79 7.82
C ASN A 38 6.09 -4.48 8.55
N ILE A 39 6.38 -3.34 7.90
CA ILE A 39 6.13 -2.00 8.42
C ILE A 39 4.64 -1.69 8.67
N MET A 40 3.73 -2.47 8.07
CA MET A 40 2.28 -2.29 8.23
C MET A 40 1.78 -2.65 9.64
N GLY A 41 2.53 -3.48 10.37
CA GLY A 41 2.13 -3.96 11.70
C GLY A 41 0.84 -4.78 11.66
N THR A 42 0.07 -4.75 12.75
CA THR A 42 -1.10 -5.64 12.96
C THR A 42 -2.45 -4.92 12.84
N SER A 43 -2.45 -3.67 12.35
CA SER A 43 -3.70 -2.90 12.19
C SER A 43 -4.59 -3.51 11.11
N GLU A 44 -5.90 -3.50 11.35
CA GLU A 44 -6.91 -3.86 10.33
C GLU A 44 -6.92 -2.87 9.17
N THR A 45 -6.67 -1.59 9.45
CA THR A 45 -6.64 -0.48 8.48
C THR A 45 -5.21 -0.02 8.21
N ALA A 46 -4.27 -0.96 8.11
CA ALA A 46 -2.88 -0.66 7.88
C ALA A 46 -2.67 0.00 6.50
N THR A 47 -1.92 1.10 6.49
CA THR A 47 -1.51 1.78 5.26
C THR A 47 -0.48 0.94 4.52
N LEU A 48 -0.70 0.74 3.22
CA LEU A 48 0.26 0.04 2.38
C LEU A 48 1.54 0.87 2.19
N PRO A 49 2.69 0.21 1.95
CA PRO A 49 3.92 0.89 1.56
C PRO A 49 3.70 1.80 0.34
N ALA A 50 4.50 2.86 0.23
CA ALA A 50 4.36 3.83 -0.85
C ALA A 50 4.43 3.16 -2.23
N GLY A 51 3.55 3.58 -3.14
CA GLY A 51 3.48 3.05 -4.51
C GLY A 51 2.77 1.69 -4.65
N TRP A 52 2.30 1.10 -3.54
CA TRP A 52 1.47 -0.09 -3.54
C TRP A 52 0.00 0.26 -3.37
N LYS A 53 -0.85 -0.38 -4.18
CA LYS A 53 -2.30 -0.31 -4.06
C LYS A 53 -2.89 -1.69 -4.30
N VAL A 54 -4.01 -1.96 -3.65
CA VAL A 54 -4.73 -3.23 -3.77
C VAL A 54 -6.17 -2.94 -4.09
N ASP A 55 -6.64 -3.54 -5.16
CA ASP A 55 -8.03 -3.45 -5.59
C ASP A 55 -8.93 -4.33 -4.69
N ASN A 56 -10.24 -4.06 -4.67
CA ASN A 56 -11.16 -4.77 -3.79
C ASN A 56 -12.54 -4.92 -4.44
N ASP A 57 -12.53 -5.20 -5.75
CA ASP A 57 -13.73 -5.48 -6.52
C ASP A 57 -14.49 -6.68 -5.95
N THR A 58 -15.82 -6.54 -5.86
CA THR A 58 -16.70 -7.57 -5.28
C THR A 58 -17.00 -8.70 -6.27
N SER A 59 -16.59 -8.56 -7.53
CA SER A 59 -16.83 -9.52 -8.60
C SER A 59 -15.56 -10.31 -8.92
N PRO A 60 -15.63 -11.65 -8.98
CA PRO A 60 -14.46 -12.48 -9.28
C PRO A 60 -13.91 -12.21 -10.68
N ARG A 61 -12.58 -12.18 -10.77
CA ARG A 61 -11.81 -12.06 -12.03
C ARG A 61 -12.03 -10.74 -12.77
N ILE A 62 -12.40 -9.68 -12.05
CA ILE A 62 -12.29 -8.32 -12.56
C ILE A 62 -10.99 -7.74 -12.00
N VAL A 63 -10.24 -7.05 -12.86
CA VAL A 63 -9.11 -6.23 -12.47
C VAL A 63 -9.56 -4.79 -12.64
N GLY A 64 -9.73 -4.08 -11.53
CA GLY A 64 -10.09 -2.67 -11.52
C GLY A 64 -8.94 -1.77 -11.98
N THR A 65 -9.20 -0.47 -12.01
CA THR A 65 -8.18 0.53 -12.37
C THR A 65 -7.31 0.88 -11.16
N TYR A 66 -6.04 1.22 -11.41
CA TYR A 66 -5.13 1.66 -10.36
C TYR A 66 -5.64 2.90 -9.59
N SER A 67 -6.40 3.79 -10.25
CA SER A 67 -7.01 4.95 -9.61
C SER A 67 -8.00 4.56 -8.50
N ASN A 68 -8.74 3.47 -8.70
CA ASN A 68 -9.79 3.00 -7.80
C ASN A 68 -9.27 2.07 -6.69
N ALA A 69 -8.08 1.50 -6.89
CA ALA A 69 -7.43 0.66 -5.88
C ALA A 69 -7.18 1.41 -4.56
N SER A 70 -7.15 0.67 -3.45
CA SER A 70 -6.96 1.18 -2.09
C SER A 70 -5.50 1.25 -1.68
N THR A 71 -5.16 2.19 -0.81
CA THR A 71 -3.85 2.32 -0.15
C THR A 71 -3.86 1.80 1.28
N SER A 72 -4.94 1.15 1.72
CA SER A 72 -5.06 0.59 3.07
C SER A 72 -5.80 -0.73 3.06
N THR A 73 -5.45 -1.60 4.00
CA THR A 73 -6.22 -2.81 4.29
C THR A 73 -7.56 -2.46 4.94
N THR A 74 -8.48 -3.42 4.97
CA THR A 74 -9.77 -3.27 5.64
C THR A 74 -9.96 -4.28 6.77
N LYS A 75 -9.06 -5.28 6.87
CA LYS A 75 -9.14 -6.39 7.82
C LYS A 75 -7.75 -6.87 8.21
N ASN A 76 -7.66 -7.53 9.36
CA ASN A 76 -6.48 -8.26 9.82
C ASN A 76 -6.80 -9.77 9.86
N ALA A 77 -5.85 -10.59 9.45
CA ALA A 77 -5.96 -12.05 9.50
C ALA A 77 -4.62 -12.72 9.76
N GLY A 78 -4.66 -14.02 9.99
CA GLY A 78 -3.51 -14.86 10.28
C GLY A 78 -3.96 -16.31 10.43
N ASN A 79 -3.27 -17.07 11.29
CA ASN A 79 -3.62 -18.45 11.58
C ASN A 79 -5.09 -18.62 11.98
N ASN A 80 -5.69 -19.73 11.55
CA ASN A 80 -7.07 -20.10 11.85
C ASN A 80 -8.11 -19.06 11.39
N MET A 81 -7.86 -18.41 10.24
CA MET A 81 -8.84 -17.54 9.61
C MET A 81 -10.17 -18.29 9.41
N PRO A 82 -11.31 -17.70 9.81
CA PRO A 82 -12.59 -18.38 9.74
C PRO A 82 -13.00 -18.69 8.29
N THR A 83 -13.64 -19.84 8.06
CA THR A 83 -14.12 -20.25 6.72
C THR A 83 -15.21 -19.33 6.16
N ASN A 84 -15.87 -18.56 7.02
CA ASN A 84 -16.86 -17.55 6.68
C ASN A 84 -16.27 -16.12 6.69
N ALA A 85 -14.95 -15.96 6.52
CA ALA A 85 -14.34 -14.66 6.39
C ALA A 85 -14.96 -13.88 5.21
N SER A 86 -15.25 -12.60 5.45
CA SER A 86 -15.92 -11.74 4.46
C SER A 86 -14.94 -11.14 3.46
N HIS A 87 -15.47 -10.66 2.33
CA HIS A 87 -14.73 -9.89 1.34
C HIS A 87 -13.96 -8.72 1.97
N GLY A 88 -12.75 -8.45 1.47
CA GLY A 88 -11.91 -7.35 1.94
C GLY A 88 -10.43 -7.54 1.63
N ILE A 89 -9.66 -6.51 1.95
CA ILE A 89 -8.20 -6.49 1.85
C ILE A 89 -7.64 -6.84 3.24
N TYR A 90 -6.97 -7.98 3.33
CA TYR A 90 -6.44 -8.51 4.57
C TYR A 90 -4.95 -8.20 4.71
N ASN A 91 -4.60 -7.62 5.84
CA ASN A 91 -3.27 -7.65 6.40
C ASN A 91 -3.07 -9.04 7.04
N TYR A 92 -2.38 -9.94 6.35
CA TYR A 92 -2.11 -11.30 6.83
C TYR A 92 -0.83 -11.34 7.66
N GLY A 93 -0.88 -11.96 8.83
CA GLY A 93 0.30 -12.33 9.60
C GLY A 93 0.70 -13.79 9.33
N ALA A 94 2.00 -14.06 9.21
CA ALA A 94 2.55 -15.42 9.22
C ALA A 94 2.52 -16.03 10.64
N GLY A 95 1.31 -16.19 11.19
CA GLY A 95 1.09 -16.50 12.60
C GLY A 95 -0.23 -15.91 13.11
N PRO A 96 -0.39 -15.75 14.44
CA PRO A 96 -1.55 -15.06 14.99
C PRO A 96 -1.66 -13.62 14.47
N ALA A 97 -2.86 -13.22 14.07
CA ALA A 97 -3.12 -11.93 13.42
C ALA A 97 -2.65 -10.72 14.26
N SER A 98 -2.76 -10.82 15.58
CA SER A 98 -2.47 -9.74 16.54
C SER A 98 -0.99 -9.59 16.91
N SER A 99 -0.12 -10.54 16.56
CA SER A 99 1.27 -10.55 17.04
C SER A 99 2.33 -10.92 16.00
N ALA A 100 1.94 -11.52 14.88
CA ALA A 100 2.89 -11.88 13.83
C ALA A 100 3.50 -10.61 13.19
N THR A 101 4.83 -10.55 13.18
CA THR A 101 5.61 -9.43 12.63
C THR A 101 5.83 -9.55 11.13
N ASP A 102 5.84 -10.77 10.59
CA ASP A 102 5.93 -11.02 9.16
C ASP A 102 4.56 -10.86 8.50
N ARG A 103 4.46 -9.93 7.54
CA ARG A 103 3.18 -9.46 6.98
C ARG A 103 3.07 -9.70 5.49
N ALA A 104 1.85 -9.98 5.04
CA ALA A 104 1.51 -10.07 3.63
C ALA A 104 0.15 -9.41 3.37
N ILE A 105 -0.12 -9.08 2.11
CA ILE A 105 -1.40 -8.55 1.66
C ILE A 105 -2.08 -9.54 0.74
N GLY A 106 -3.37 -9.74 0.94
CA GLY A 106 -4.20 -10.54 0.05
C GLY A 106 -5.66 -10.21 0.21
N GLY A 107 -6.46 -10.60 -0.78
CA GLY A 107 -7.92 -10.62 -0.68
C GLY A 107 -8.43 -12.04 -0.67
N TYR A 108 -9.65 -12.25 -0.19
CA TYR A 108 -10.39 -13.50 -0.43
C TYR A 108 -10.73 -13.69 -1.92
N LEU A 109 -10.48 -12.67 -2.74
CA LEU A 109 -10.55 -12.65 -4.19
C LEU A 109 -9.80 -11.42 -4.72
N LEU A 110 -8.54 -11.54 -5.16
CA LEU A 110 -7.91 -10.52 -6.02
C LEU A 110 -6.60 -10.96 -6.69
N ILE A 111 -6.43 -10.59 -7.97
CA ILE A 111 -5.16 -10.41 -8.66
C ILE A 111 -5.00 -8.91 -8.96
N VAL A 112 -3.85 -8.29 -8.64
CA VAL A 112 -3.39 -7.05 -9.28
C VAL A 112 -1.93 -7.22 -9.66
N VAL A 113 -1.65 -7.26 -10.97
CA VAL A 113 -0.34 -6.93 -11.55
C VAL A 113 -0.57 -6.27 -12.93
N GLN A 114 -0.31 -4.96 -12.99
CA GLN A 114 0.05 -4.12 -14.15
C GLN A 114 -0.99 -3.89 -15.27
N ASN A 115 -1.12 -2.62 -15.67
CA ASN A 115 -1.50 -2.25 -17.03
C ASN A 115 -0.34 -2.63 -17.95
N LEU A 116 -0.65 -3.30 -19.07
CA LEU A 116 0.23 -3.38 -20.24
C LEU A 116 0.48 -1.98 -20.82
#